data_AF-G5E2N9-F1
#
_entry.id   AF-G5E2N9-F1
#
_cell.length_a   1.000
_cell.length_b   1.000
_cell.length_c   1.000
_cell.angle_alpha   90.00
_cell.angle_beta   90.00
_cell.angle_gamma   90.00
#
_symmetry.space_group_name_H-M   'P 1'
#
loop_
_entity.id
_entity.type
_entity.pdbx_description
1 polymer ?
#
loop_
_entity_poly.entity_id
_entity_poly.type
_entity_poly.pdbx_seq_one_letter_code
_entity_poly.pdbx_strand_id
1 'polypeptide(L)'
;FQPSNMMLKFYSFFKQATLGPCNTPRPGFWDPVGRYKWDAWSSLGDMSKEDAMIAYVDEMKKILETMPVTEKVEELLQVIGPFYEIVEDKKHGRGSAVTSDLSSV
;
A
#
# COMPACT_ATOMS: atom_id res chain seq x y z
N PHE A 1 18.85 1.31 16.64
CA PHE A 1 17.46 1.73 16.41
C PHE A 1 16.82 0.70 15.47
N GLN A 2 15.88 -0.11 15.94
CA GLN A 2 15.13 -1.05 15.10
C GLN A 2 13.90 -0.33 14.54
N PRO A 3 13.61 -0.39 13.22
CA PRO A 3 12.37 0.15 12.67
C PRO A 3 11.16 -0.54 13.32
N SER A 4 10.06 0.18 13.54
CA SER A 4 8.83 -0.46 14.00
C SER A 4 8.27 -1.38 12.91
N ASN A 5 7.56 -2.44 13.30
CA ASN A 5 6.91 -3.35 12.36
C ASN A 5 6.00 -2.61 11.38
N MET A 6 5.35 -1.55 11.84
CA MET A 6 4.49 -0.69 11.02
C MET A 6 5.28 0.04 9.92
N MET A 7 6.44 0.63 10.24
CA MET A 7 7.30 1.29 9.26
C MET A 7 7.79 0.31 8.18
N LEU A 8 8.11 -0.94 8.57
CA LEU A 8 8.55 -1.96 7.63
C LEU A 8 7.44 -2.42 6.69
N LYS A 9 6.19 -2.52 7.16
CA LYS A 9 5.04 -2.82 6.30
C LYS A 9 4.79 -1.74 5.26
N PHE A 10 4.77 -0.47 5.66
CA PHE A 10 4.60 0.62 4.70
C PHE A 10 5.73 0.66 3.69
N TYR A 11 6.97 0.45 4.16
CA TYR A 11 8.11 0.34 3.27
C TYR A 11 7.94 -0.80 2.26
N SER A 12 7.57 -2.01 2.70
CA SER A 12 7.43 -3.16 1.79
C SER A 12 6.34 -2.95 0.76
N PHE A 13 5.14 -2.50 1.17
CA PHE A 13 4.04 -2.20 0.25
C PHE A 13 4.41 -1.08 -0.73
N PHE A 14 5.06 -0.02 -0.26
CA PHE A 14 5.53 1.06 -1.15
C PHE A 14 6.51 0.55 -2.21
N LYS A 15 7.48 -0.28 -1.81
CA LYS A 15 8.46 -0.86 -2.74
C LYS A 15 7.79 -1.81 -3.73
N GLN A 16 6.86 -2.66 -3.29
CA GLN A 16 6.13 -3.57 -4.16
C GLN A 16 5.21 -2.80 -5.13
N ALA A 17 4.49 -1.79 -4.66
CA ALA A 17 3.60 -0.98 -5.49
C ALA A 17 4.35 -0.18 -6.57
N THR A 18 5.57 0.30 -6.27
CA THR A 18 6.34 1.13 -7.21
C THR A 18 7.23 0.30 -8.13
N LEU A 19 7.95 -0.69 -7.57
CA LEU A 19 8.97 -1.46 -8.27
C LEU A 19 8.55 -2.89 -8.61
N GLY A 20 7.48 -3.41 -8.00
CA GLY A 20 7.09 -4.82 -8.11
C GLY A 20 7.89 -5.73 -7.18
N PRO A 21 7.95 -7.05 -7.48
CA PRO A 21 8.67 -8.04 -6.68
C PRO A 21 10.12 -7.67 -6.36
N CYS A 22 10.59 -8.04 -5.18
CA CYS A 22 11.96 -7.79 -4.74
C CYS A 22 12.96 -8.48 -5.68
N ASN A 23 13.79 -7.67 -6.33
CA ASN A 23 14.76 -8.11 -7.34
C ASN A 23 16.21 -7.73 -7.00
N THR A 24 16.46 -7.28 -5.77
CA THR A 24 17.79 -6.89 -5.30
C THR A 24 18.41 -7.97 -4.43
N PRO A 25 19.75 -8.08 -4.37
CA PRO A 25 20.40 -9.01 -3.45
C PRO A 25 20.19 -8.59 -2.00
N ARG A 26 20.08 -9.59 -1.11
CA ARG A 26 19.94 -9.35 0.33
C ARG A 26 21.20 -8.68 0.89
N PRO A 27 21.08 -7.59 1.68
CA PRO A 27 22.23 -6.92 2.28
C PRO A 27 23.05 -7.82 3.22
N GLY A 28 24.34 -7.46 3.35
CA GLY A 28 25.30 -8.14 4.21
C GLY A 28 24.98 -8.03 5.70
N PHE A 29 25.63 -8.84 6.53
CA PHE A 29 25.35 -8.88 7.98
C PHE A 29 25.68 -7.56 8.70
N TRP A 30 26.54 -6.73 8.13
CA TRP A 30 26.94 -5.42 8.67
C TRP A 30 25.89 -4.32 8.45
N ASP A 31 24.81 -4.59 7.69
CA ASP A 31 23.68 -3.67 7.50
C ASP A 31 22.37 -4.28 8.02
N PRO A 32 22.12 -4.25 9.34
CA PRO A 32 20.90 -4.80 9.93
C PRO A 32 19.63 -4.10 9.43
N VAL A 33 19.67 -2.78 9.21
CA VAL A 33 18.51 -2.00 8.79
C VAL A 33 18.14 -2.31 7.34
N GLY A 34 19.13 -2.39 6.46
CA GLY A 34 18.93 -2.83 5.09
C GLY A 34 18.38 -4.25 5.04
N ARG A 35 18.86 -5.17 5.89
CA ARG A 35 18.31 -6.51 6.00
C ARG A 35 16.83 -6.51 6.39
N TYR A 36 16.42 -5.77 7.42
CA TYR A 36 15.00 -5.71 7.81
C TYR A 36 14.10 -5.17 6.70
N LYS A 37 14.55 -4.12 6.01
CA LYS A 37 13.84 -3.54 4.87
C LYS A 37 13.74 -4.54 3.73
N TRP A 38 14.84 -5.20 3.40
CA TRP A 38 14.90 -6.20 2.35
C TRP A 38 14.01 -7.40 2.66
N ASP A 39 14.06 -7.93 3.89
CA ASP A 39 13.26 -9.06 4.35
C ASP A 39 11.76 -8.73 4.26
N ALA A 40 11.36 -7.53 4.69
CA ALA A 40 9.97 -7.08 4.62
C ALA A 40 9.48 -6.94 3.17
N TRP A 41 10.31 -6.45 2.24
CA TRP A 41 9.93 -6.35 0.82
C TRP A 41 9.91 -7.73 0.16
N SER A 42 10.94 -8.55 0.40
CA SER A 42 11.05 -9.90 -0.16
C SER A 42 9.92 -10.82 0.30
N SER A 43 9.36 -10.62 1.50
CA SER A 43 8.26 -11.45 2.00
C SER A 43 6.93 -11.23 1.27
N LEU A 44 6.81 -10.19 0.44
CA LEU A 44 5.61 -9.93 -0.38
C LEU A 44 5.57 -10.79 -1.66
N GLY A 45 6.68 -11.44 -2.04
CA GLY A 45 6.73 -12.36 -3.17
C GLY A 45 6.29 -11.72 -4.48
N ASP A 46 5.35 -12.38 -5.16
CA ASP A 46 4.79 -12.04 -6.47
C ASP A 46 3.55 -11.13 -6.40
N MET A 47 3.25 -10.55 -5.23
CA MET A 47 2.16 -9.59 -5.05
C MET A 47 2.16 -8.52 -6.15
N SER A 48 1.01 -8.29 -6.79
CA SER A 48 0.89 -7.28 -7.85
C SER A 48 1.11 -5.86 -7.31
N LYS A 49 1.40 -4.91 -8.21
CA LYS A 49 1.56 -3.51 -7.82
C LYS A 49 0.24 -2.96 -7.27
N GLU A 50 -0.87 -3.33 -7.90
CA GLU A 50 -2.22 -2.96 -7.52
C GLU A 50 -2.58 -3.48 -6.13
N ASP A 51 -2.31 -4.77 -5.85
CA ASP A 51 -2.58 -5.36 -4.53
C ASP A 51 -1.72 -4.72 -3.44
N ALA A 52 -0.47 -4.37 -3.75
CA ALA A 52 0.40 -3.66 -2.83
C ALA A 52 -0.10 -2.25 -2.51
N MET A 53 -0.67 -1.52 -3.48
CA MET A 53 -1.30 -0.22 -3.24
C MET A 53 -2.54 -0.36 -2.34
N ILE A 54 -3.38 -1.36 -2.60
CA ILE A 54 -4.56 -1.66 -1.77
C ILE A 54 -4.12 -1.96 -0.33
N ALA A 55 -3.13 -2.85 -0.15
CA ALA A 55 -2.62 -3.21 1.16
C ALA A 55 -1.99 -2.03 1.93
N TYR A 56 -1.32 -1.12 1.21
CA TYR A 56 -0.79 0.13 1.80
C TYR A 56 -1.92 0.98 2.38
N VAL A 57 -2.98 1.19 1.60
CA VAL A 57 -4.14 2.00 1.98
C VAL A 57 -4.90 1.35 3.15
N ASP A 58 -5.06 0.03 3.13
CA ASP A 58 -5.71 -0.72 4.22
C ASP A 58 -4.91 -0.65 5.53
N GLU A 59 -3.58 -0.72 5.49
CA GLU A 59 -2.77 -0.55 6.69
C GLU A 59 -2.86 0.88 7.24
N MET A 60 -3.00 1.89 6.36
CA MET A 60 -3.23 3.28 6.75
C MET A 60 -4.59 3.46 7.44
N LYS A 61 -5.68 2.85 6.91
CA LYS A 61 -7.02 2.85 7.55
C LYS A 61 -6.93 2.35 8.99
N LYS A 62 -6.31 1.18 9.20
CA LYS A 62 -6.21 0.54 10.52
C LYS A 62 -5.53 1.45 11.54
N ILE A 63 -4.50 2.19 11.14
CA ILE A 63 -3.81 3.10 12.06
C ILE A 63 -4.72 4.26 12.43
N LEU A 64 -5.44 4.83 11.46
CA LEU A 64 -6.37 5.92 11.71
C LEU A 64 -7.51 5.49 12.64
N GLU A 65 -8.01 4.26 12.52
CA GLU A 65 -9.01 3.68 13.43
C GLU A 65 -8.51 3.54 14.88
N THR A 66 -7.20 3.35 15.07
CA THR A 66 -6.60 3.26 16.42
C THR A 66 -6.24 4.60 17.03
N MET A 67 -6.29 5.70 16.27
CA MET A 67 -6.02 7.04 16.77
C MET A 67 -7.31 7.69 17.28
N PRO A 68 -7.27 8.46 18.38
CA PRO A 68 -8.42 9.26 18.77
C PRO A 68 -8.77 10.21 17.63
N VAL A 69 -10.04 10.23 17.24
CA VAL A 69 -10.54 11.14 16.21
C VAL A 69 -10.35 12.56 16.74
N THR A 70 -9.36 13.24 16.19
CA THR A 70 -9.12 14.67 16.40
C THR A 70 -9.59 15.41 15.16
N GLU A 71 -9.83 16.71 15.26
CA GLU A 71 -10.22 17.56 14.12
C GLU A 71 -9.28 17.38 12.92
N LYS A 72 -7.98 17.19 13.17
CA LYS A 72 -6.97 16.92 12.13
C LYS A 72 -7.13 15.56 11.46
N VAL A 73 -7.55 14.54 12.21
CA VAL A 73 -7.81 13.20 11.67
C VAL A 73 -9.09 13.23 10.83
N GLU A 74 -10.10 13.98 11.25
CA GLU A 74 -11.34 14.15 10.49
C GLU A 74 -11.11 14.91 9.17
N GLU A 75 -10.34 16.01 9.20
CA GLU A 75 -9.91 16.73 7.99
C GLU A 75 -9.11 15.81 7.05
N LEU A 76 -8.17 15.04 7.60
CA LEU A 76 -7.39 14.09 6.81
C LEU A 76 -8.30 13.02 6.18
N LEU A 77 -9.26 12.47 6.94
CA LEU A 77 -10.24 11.48 6.48
C LEU A 77 -11.12 12.02 5.35
N GLN A 78 -11.52 13.30 5.39
CA GLN A 78 -12.26 13.93 4.30
C GLN A 78 -11.42 14.01 3.01
N VAL A 79 -10.13 14.35 3.12
CA VAL A 79 -9.23 14.44 1.96
C VAL A 79 -8.96 13.06 1.36
N ILE A 80 -8.76 12.03 2.20
CA ILE A 80 -8.42 10.69 1.73
C ILE A 80 -9.63 9.78 1.48
N GLY A 81 -10.83 10.19 1.92
CA GLY A 81 -12.08 9.44 1.78
C GLY A 81 -12.37 8.94 0.36
N PRO A 82 -12.26 9.79 -0.68
CA PRO A 82 -12.44 9.36 -2.06
C PRO A 82 -11.47 8.25 -2.50
N PHE A 83 -10.22 8.26 -2.00
CA PHE A 83 -9.27 7.18 -2.29
C PHE A 83 -9.67 5.86 -1.63
N TYR A 84 -10.26 5.92 -0.44
CA TYR A 84 -10.75 4.74 0.25
C TYR A 84 -11.94 4.11 -0.46
N GLU A 85 -12.87 4.90 -0.99
CA GLU A 85 -14.00 4.40 -1.79
C GLU A 85 -13.52 3.69 -3.06
N ILE A 86 -12.55 4.27 -3.77
CA ILE A 86 -11.96 3.66 -4.98
C ILE A 86 -11.34 2.29 -4.68
N VAL A 87 -10.67 2.16 -3.54
CA VAL A 87 -10.05 0.88 -3.11
C VAL A 87 -11.13 -0.16 -2.76
N GLU A 88 -12.18 0.24 -2.05
CA GLU A 88 -13.30 -0.66 -1.75
C GLU A 88 -14.02 -1.12 -3.03
N ASP A 89 -14.29 -0.22 -3.98
CA ASP A 89 -14.97 -0.59 -5.23
C ASP A 89 -14.17 -1.57 -6.09
N LYS A 90 -12.84 -1.43 -6.13
CA LYS A 90 -11.95 -2.39 -6.78
C LYS A 90 -12.03 -3.78 -6.14
N LYS A 91 -12.13 -3.85 -4.81
CA LYS A 91 -12.21 -5.10 -4.04
C LYS A 91 -13.53 -5.85 -4.26
N HIS A 92 -14.62 -5.14 -4.53
CA HIS A 92 -15.96 -5.71 -4.76
C HIS A 92 -16.24 -6.12 -6.21
N GLY A 93 -15.26 -6.02 -7.12
CA GLY A 93 -15.40 -6.56 -8.48
C GLY A 93 -16.47 -5.86 -9.34
N ARG A 94 -16.83 -4.60 -9.06
CA ARG A 94 -17.63 -3.78 -9.99
C ARG A 94 -16.73 -3.16 -11.07
N GLY A 95 -16.06 -4.03 -11.82
CA GLY A 95 -15.51 -3.69 -13.13
C GLY A 95 -16.51 -4.11 -14.19
N SER A 96 -17.40 -3.21 -14.65
CA SER A 96 -18.09 -3.39 -15.93
C SER A 96 -18.50 -2.08 -16.57
N ALA A 97 -17.78 -1.79 -17.66
CA ALA A 97 -18.24 -1.22 -18.92
C ALA A 97 -18.84 0.21 -18.94
N VAL A 98 -17.99 1.22 -19.13
CA VAL A 98 -18.32 2.39 -19.98
C VAL A 98 -17.04 2.90 -20.68
N THR A 99 -16.40 2.08 -21.52
CA THR A 99 -15.44 2.58 -22.53
C THR A 99 -15.50 1.69 -23.79
N SER A 100 -16.64 1.65 -24.48
CA SER A 100 -16.70 1.09 -25.84
C SER A 100 -17.52 1.87 -26.86
N ASP A 101 -18.19 2.96 -26.50
CA ASP A 101 -19.06 3.72 -27.43
C ASP A 101 -18.53 5.09 -27.84
N LEU A 102 -17.21 5.23 -28.08
CA LEU A 102 -16.64 6.44 -28.70
C LEU A 102 -15.80 6.16 -29.95
N SER A 103 -15.88 4.96 -30.54
CA SER A 103 -15.26 4.64 -31.83
C SER A 103 -16.26 4.54 -32.99
N SER A 104 -17.40 5.23 -32.91
CA SER A 104 -18.30 5.43 -34.05
C SER A 104 -18.73 6.88 -34.16
N VAL A 105 -17.79 7.74 -34.56
CA VAL A 105 -18.00 8.86 -35.50
C VAL A 105 -16.75 9.03 -36.34
#